data_AF-S8DTH1-F1
#
_entry.id   AF-S8DTH1-F1
#
_cell.length_a   1.000
_cell.length_b   1.000
_cell.length_c   1.000
_cell.angle_alpha   90.00
_cell.angle_beta   90.00
_cell.angle_gamma   90.00
#
_symmetry.space_group_name_H-M   'P 1'
#
loop_
_entity.id
_entity.type
_entity.pdbx_description
1 polymer ?
#
loop_
_entity_poly.entity_id
_entity_poly.type
_entity_poly.pdbx_seq_one_letter_code
_entity_poly.pdbx_strand_id
1 'polypeptide(L)'
;MARTALCYLLALLPVASYAYLGTAPIVAWSSHSSASSSGYTNSVGALEDILLHGDACEHDAIILIDQKGLHASDLRNLPPSSSLAQTLNIAASTLELPYVPRSASNPFSSLAGAVAERCGARVVTHTPGQVDTIASGKEKHVVCVEMPPLDGFEGADRKKAVIEHDSTLSATLAKIAEAFPNHLAVYAGWHPTLYARQSNPLAPTSNHTSTTAFAPPTGGILARYQLLTPGLILALAVGFFLLVPIVLAAISALASIQSPLQGQAPKGYIASEKKNQ
;
A
#
# COMPACT_ATOMS: atom_id res chain seq x y z
N MET A 1 -26.56 -16.93 21.35
CA MET A 1 -26.17 -15.52 21.12
C MET A 1 -24.67 -15.32 20.80
N ALA A 2 -23.77 -16.24 21.13
CA ALA A 2 -22.34 -16.12 20.79
C ALA A 2 -21.98 -16.43 19.31
N ARG A 3 -22.87 -17.09 18.55
CA ARG A 3 -22.61 -17.51 17.16
C ARG A 3 -22.87 -16.43 16.11
N THR A 4 -23.74 -15.47 16.40
CA THR A 4 -24.07 -14.36 15.47
C THR A 4 -23.04 -13.24 15.51
N ALA A 5 -22.34 -13.06 16.64
CA ALA A 5 -21.25 -12.10 16.77
C ALA A 5 -20.00 -12.49 15.95
N LEU A 6 -19.78 -13.80 15.74
CA LEU A 6 -18.63 -14.31 14.98
C LEU A 6 -18.74 -13.98 13.47
N CYS A 7 -19.96 -13.95 12.92
CA CYS A 7 -20.18 -13.68 11.49
C CYS A 7 -19.98 -12.21 11.10
N TYR A 8 -20.25 -11.26 12.00
CA TYR A 8 -20.01 -9.83 11.73
C TYR A 8 -18.51 -9.48 11.72
N LEU A 9 -17.67 -10.24 12.43
CA LEU A 9 -16.22 -10.03 12.47
C LEU A 9 -15.51 -10.51 11.19
N LEU A 10 -16.07 -11.50 10.48
CA LEU A 10 -15.49 -11.98 9.20
C LEU A 10 -15.79 -11.07 8.00
N ALA A 11 -16.84 -10.25 8.04
CA ALA A 11 -17.22 -9.38 6.92
C ALA A 11 -16.37 -8.10 6.79
N LEU A 12 -15.58 -7.75 7.82
CA LEU A 12 -14.71 -6.56 7.84
C LEU A 12 -13.27 -6.83 7.37
N LEU A 13 -12.88 -8.09 7.17
CA LEU A 13 -11.52 -8.47 6.78
C LEU A 13 -11.13 -8.19 5.31
N PRO A 14 -12.01 -8.17 4.29
CA PRO A 14 -11.56 -8.04 2.91
C PRO A 14 -11.22 -6.60 2.49
N VAL A 15 -11.51 -5.58 3.31
CA VAL A 15 -11.20 -4.18 3.00
C VAL A 15 -9.75 -3.81 3.36
N ALA A 16 -9.12 -4.56 4.27
CA ALA A 16 -7.75 -4.29 4.71
C ALA A 16 -6.66 -4.75 3.71
N SER A 17 -6.99 -5.63 2.74
CA SER A 17 -6.00 -6.13 1.77
C SER A 17 -5.79 -5.21 0.57
N TYR A 18 -6.77 -4.37 0.23
CA TYR A 18 -6.64 -3.41 -0.89
C TYR A 18 -5.87 -2.15 -0.51
N ALA A 19 -5.71 -1.84 0.78
CA ALA A 19 -5.01 -0.64 1.24
C ALA A 19 -3.51 -0.62 0.88
N TYR A 20 -2.91 -1.79 0.64
CA TYR A 20 -1.48 -1.91 0.30
C TYR A 20 -1.24 -2.05 -1.21
N LEU A 21 -2.29 -2.29 -1.99
CA LEU A 21 -2.22 -2.40 -3.44
C LEU A 21 -1.89 -1.02 -4.01
N GLY A 22 -0.74 -0.86 -4.64
CA GLY A 22 -0.32 0.44 -5.18
C GLY A 22 0.68 1.21 -4.32
N THR A 23 1.34 0.56 -3.36
CA THR A 23 2.43 1.16 -2.58
C THR A 23 3.81 0.60 -2.97
N ALA A 24 4.85 1.35 -2.64
CA ALA A 24 6.25 0.97 -2.76
C ALA A 24 7.02 1.46 -1.51
N PRO A 25 8.09 0.75 -1.09
CA PRO A 25 8.87 1.15 0.07
C PRO A 25 9.87 2.25 -0.28
N ILE A 26 10.14 3.11 0.70
CA ILE A 26 11.28 4.03 0.71
C ILE A 26 12.05 3.76 2.01
N VAL A 27 13.36 3.55 1.90
CA VAL A 27 14.26 3.40 3.03
C VAL A 27 15.40 4.37 2.86
N ALA A 28 15.68 5.19 3.86
CA ALA A 28 16.80 6.10 3.86
C ALA A 28 17.66 5.87 5.09
N TRP A 29 18.98 5.95 4.93
CA TRP A 29 19.92 5.84 6.04
C TRP A 29 21.15 6.70 5.80
N SER A 30 21.77 7.16 6.87
CA SER A 30 22.98 7.98 6.80
C SER A 30 24.09 7.40 7.66
N SER A 31 25.34 7.65 7.24
CA SER A 31 26.53 7.31 8.02
C SER A 31 26.78 8.26 9.19
N HIS A 32 26.23 9.48 9.12
CA HIS A 32 26.31 10.49 10.17
C HIS A 32 24.92 10.81 10.75
N SER A 33 24.88 11.14 12.04
CA SER A 33 23.65 11.56 12.73
C SER A 33 23.22 12.93 12.20
N SER A 34 22.36 12.94 11.20
CA SER A 34 21.67 14.14 10.70
C SER A 34 20.24 14.18 11.26
N ALA A 35 19.81 15.37 11.65
CA ALA A 35 18.70 15.61 12.55
C ALA A 35 17.36 15.72 11.83
N SER A 36 16.92 14.67 11.13
CA SER A 36 15.52 14.63 10.69
C SER A 36 15.01 13.22 10.45
N SER A 37 14.76 12.49 11.54
CA SER A 37 13.92 11.29 11.55
C SER A 37 12.52 11.57 12.15
N SER A 38 12.26 12.80 12.60
CA SER A 38 11.04 13.16 13.33
C SER A 38 10.22 14.21 12.57
N GLY A 39 9.30 13.77 11.70
CA GLY A 39 8.32 14.70 11.13
C GLY A 39 7.56 14.25 9.88
N TYR A 40 8.00 13.20 9.18
CA TYR A 40 7.37 12.76 7.93
C TYR A 40 6.01 12.09 8.19
N THR A 41 4.97 12.92 8.29
CA THR A 41 3.58 12.52 8.56
C THR A 41 2.76 12.34 7.29
N ASN A 42 3.22 12.90 6.16
CA ASN A 42 2.56 12.79 4.87
C ASN A 42 3.37 11.88 3.93
N SER A 43 2.79 10.75 3.55
CA SER A 43 3.39 9.80 2.61
C SER A 43 3.44 10.33 1.17
N VAL A 44 2.66 11.37 0.85
CA VAL A 44 2.65 12.03 -0.46
C VAL A 44 3.78 13.04 -0.50
N GLY A 45 4.82 12.78 -1.30
CA GLY A 45 5.97 13.68 -1.45
C GLY A 45 7.10 13.44 -0.43
N ALA A 46 7.09 12.31 0.29
CA ALA A 46 8.10 12.03 1.31
C ALA A 46 9.53 12.01 0.75
N LEU A 47 9.69 11.56 -0.50
CA LEU A 47 11.00 11.51 -1.16
C LEU A 47 11.55 12.91 -1.45
N GLU A 48 10.70 13.79 -1.97
CA GLU A 48 10.99 15.19 -2.22
C GLU A 48 11.26 15.94 -0.91
N ASP A 49 10.54 15.61 0.17
CA ASP A 49 10.77 16.23 1.49
C ASP A 49 12.13 15.83 2.08
N ILE A 50 12.48 14.54 2.01
CA ILE A 50 13.80 14.02 2.44
C ILE A 50 14.94 14.70 1.67
N LEU A 51 14.79 14.86 0.35
CA LEU A 51 15.89 15.28 -0.52
C LEU A 51 15.96 16.80 -0.76
N LEU A 52 14.83 17.52 -0.74
CA LEU A 52 14.75 18.95 -1.05
C LEU A 52 14.50 19.85 0.17
N HIS A 53 14.07 19.31 1.30
CA HIS A 53 13.81 20.13 2.50
C HIS A 53 14.66 19.70 3.70
N GLY A 54 15.10 18.44 3.76
CA GLY A 54 16.01 17.96 4.79
C GLY A 54 17.47 18.43 4.63
N ASP A 55 18.28 17.98 5.59
CA ASP A 55 19.73 18.19 5.72
C ASP A 55 20.53 17.35 4.71
N ALA A 56 19.92 16.92 3.61
CA ALA A 56 20.53 16.06 2.59
C ALA A 56 21.84 16.65 2.06
N CYS A 57 21.90 17.98 1.87
CA CYS A 57 23.09 18.67 1.37
C CYS A 57 24.25 18.76 2.37
N GLU A 58 24.09 18.36 3.63
CA GLU A 58 25.20 18.28 4.60
C GLU A 58 26.13 17.09 4.33
N HIS A 59 25.67 16.11 3.56
CA HIS A 59 26.44 14.93 3.20
C HIS A 59 27.33 15.21 1.99
N ASP A 60 28.48 14.52 1.91
CA ASP A 60 29.42 14.66 0.79
C ASP A 60 28.95 13.85 -0.43
N ALA A 61 28.20 12.78 -0.19
CA ALA A 61 27.52 12.01 -1.22
C ALA A 61 26.06 11.70 -0.87
N ILE A 62 25.19 11.82 -1.86
CA ILE A 62 23.78 11.41 -1.80
C ILE A 62 23.59 10.26 -2.78
N ILE A 63 23.31 9.07 -2.28
CA ILE A 63 23.17 7.84 -3.06
C ILE A 63 21.68 7.58 -3.25
N LEU A 64 21.22 7.60 -4.50
CA LEU A 64 19.84 7.39 -4.88
C LEU A 64 19.71 6.03 -5.57
N ILE A 65 19.14 5.05 -4.87
CA ILE A 65 19.03 3.67 -5.34
C ILE A 65 17.59 3.45 -5.75
N ASP A 66 17.33 3.19 -7.03
CA ASP A 66 16.01 2.77 -7.49
C ASP A 66 15.97 1.30 -7.84
N GLN A 67 14.87 0.65 -7.49
CA GLN A 67 14.62 -0.72 -7.91
C GLN A 67 13.17 -0.90 -8.35
N LYS A 68 13.02 -1.19 -9.64
CA LYS A 68 11.73 -1.54 -10.22
C LYS A 68 11.24 -2.87 -9.66
N GLY A 69 9.97 -2.95 -9.26
CA GLY A 69 9.40 -4.21 -8.74
C GLY A 69 9.52 -4.41 -7.23
N LEU A 70 10.27 -3.54 -6.53
CA LEU A 70 10.55 -3.69 -5.09
C LEU A 70 9.30 -3.46 -4.23
N HIS A 71 9.11 -4.33 -3.24
CA HIS A 71 8.00 -4.28 -2.30
C HIS A 71 8.48 -4.31 -0.85
N ALA A 72 7.69 -3.76 0.08
CA ALA A 72 8.02 -3.72 1.51
C ALA A 72 8.26 -5.12 2.10
N SER A 73 7.55 -6.13 1.58
CA SER A 73 7.74 -7.52 1.98
C SER A 73 9.11 -8.07 1.61
N ASP A 74 9.74 -7.58 0.54
CA ASP A 74 11.07 -8.03 0.13
C ASP A 74 12.09 -7.62 1.18
N LEU A 75 12.05 -6.34 1.58
CA LEU A 75 12.93 -5.77 2.59
C LEU A 75 12.69 -6.40 3.97
N ARG A 76 11.42 -6.59 4.36
CA ARG A 76 11.07 -7.21 5.64
C ARG A 76 11.48 -8.68 5.74
N ASN A 77 11.54 -9.39 4.62
CA ASN A 77 11.89 -10.81 4.57
C ASN A 77 13.39 -11.04 4.31
N LEU A 78 14.21 -9.98 4.28
CA LEU A 78 15.64 -10.10 4.19
C LEU A 78 16.20 -10.89 5.40
N PRO A 79 17.16 -11.79 5.19
CA PRO A 79 17.87 -12.41 6.29
C PRO A 79 18.54 -11.35 7.17
N PRO A 80 18.56 -11.50 8.51
CA PRO A 80 19.26 -10.55 9.38
C PRO A 80 20.79 -10.57 9.16
N SER A 81 21.32 -11.61 8.52
CA SER A 81 22.71 -11.70 8.07
C SER A 81 22.99 -11.01 6.73
N SER A 82 21.96 -10.49 6.06
CA SER A 82 22.12 -9.73 4.80
C SER A 82 22.81 -8.41 5.06
N SER A 83 23.55 -7.91 4.07
CA SER A 83 24.36 -6.71 4.24
C SER A 83 23.47 -5.48 4.46
N LEU A 84 22.41 -5.31 3.67
CA LEU A 84 21.46 -4.20 3.85
C LEU A 84 20.82 -4.23 5.24
N ALA A 85 20.36 -5.39 5.73
CA ALA A 85 19.75 -5.48 7.06
C ALA A 85 20.73 -5.09 8.19
N GLN A 86 22.00 -5.48 8.06
CA GLN A 86 23.05 -5.06 8.99
C GLN A 86 23.35 -3.56 8.90
N THR A 87 23.43 -3.01 7.68
CA THR A 87 23.65 -1.58 7.46
C THR A 87 22.54 -0.75 8.09
N LEU A 88 21.27 -1.10 7.89
CA LEU A 88 20.13 -0.37 8.45
C LEU A 88 20.10 -0.42 9.99
N ASN A 89 20.57 -1.51 10.58
CA ASN A 89 20.63 -1.68 12.04
C ASN A 89 21.81 -0.94 12.70
N ILE A 90 22.89 -0.69 11.95
CA ILE A 90 24.11 -0.04 12.46
C ILE A 90 24.16 1.45 12.09
N ALA A 91 23.40 1.88 11.08
CA ALA A 91 23.38 3.25 10.61
C ALA A 91 23.06 4.25 11.73
N ALA A 92 23.67 5.44 11.64
CA ALA A 92 23.52 6.49 12.66
C ALA A 92 22.08 7.06 12.68
N SER A 93 21.44 7.12 11.53
CA SER A 93 20.04 7.49 11.37
C SER A 93 19.42 6.64 10.26
N THR A 94 18.20 6.16 10.50
CA THR A 94 17.43 5.32 9.58
C THR A 94 15.99 5.79 9.54
N LEU A 95 15.41 5.85 8.35
CA LEU A 95 14.01 6.15 8.08
C LEU A 95 13.43 5.05 7.18
N GLU A 96 12.39 4.39 7.66
CA GLU A 96 11.71 3.34 6.90
C GLU A 96 10.24 3.72 6.66
N LEU A 97 9.89 3.89 5.39
CA LEU A 97 8.53 4.17 4.93
C LEU A 97 8.08 3.00 4.05
N PRO A 98 7.54 1.93 4.64
CA PRO A 98 7.22 0.71 3.89
C PRO A 98 6.11 0.90 2.85
N TYR A 99 5.21 1.86 3.06
CA TYR A 99 3.99 2.01 2.25
C TYR A 99 3.83 3.45 1.76
N VAL A 100 4.55 3.80 0.71
CA VAL A 100 4.43 5.10 0.02
C VAL A 100 3.64 4.91 -1.28
N PRO A 101 2.73 5.83 -1.65
CA PRO A 101 2.01 5.76 -2.92
C PRO A 101 2.97 5.58 -4.12
N ARG A 102 2.67 4.65 -5.03
CA ARG A 102 3.54 4.34 -6.17
C ARG A 102 3.73 5.53 -7.11
N SER A 103 4.98 5.78 -7.45
CA SER A 103 5.37 6.60 -8.61
C SER A 103 5.19 5.81 -9.90
N ALA A 104 4.62 6.46 -10.93
CA ALA A 104 4.40 5.87 -12.26
C ALA A 104 5.69 5.70 -13.08
N SER A 105 6.77 6.37 -12.66
CA SER A 105 8.08 6.38 -13.30
C SER A 105 9.19 6.29 -12.24
N ASN A 106 10.44 6.13 -12.68
CA ASN A 106 11.61 6.18 -11.79
C ASN A 106 11.56 7.49 -10.97
N PRO A 107 11.51 7.40 -9.63
CA PRO A 107 11.28 8.56 -8.76
C PRO A 107 12.48 9.51 -8.70
N PHE A 108 13.69 9.07 -9.09
CA PHE A 108 14.89 9.89 -9.06
C PHE A 108 15.24 10.55 -10.39
N SER A 109 14.57 10.18 -11.48
CA SER A 109 14.90 10.66 -12.83
C SER A 109 14.94 12.20 -12.97
N SER A 110 13.98 12.91 -12.37
CA SER A 110 13.97 14.37 -12.29
C SER A 110 14.58 14.90 -10.99
N LEU A 111 14.42 14.14 -9.90
CA LEU A 111 14.80 14.59 -8.56
C LEU A 111 16.32 14.65 -8.36
N ALA A 112 17.07 13.74 -8.98
CA ALA A 112 18.53 13.73 -8.90
C ALA A 112 19.15 15.04 -9.40
N GLY A 113 18.64 15.58 -10.52
CA GLY A 113 19.07 16.86 -11.07
C GLY A 113 18.76 18.03 -10.14
N ALA A 114 17.53 18.09 -9.61
CA ALA A 114 17.11 19.14 -8.68
C ALA A 114 17.93 19.13 -7.38
N VAL A 115 18.22 17.94 -6.84
CA VAL A 115 19.05 17.77 -5.63
C VAL A 115 20.50 18.17 -5.91
N ALA A 116 21.04 17.77 -7.06
CA ALA A 116 22.39 18.13 -7.46
C ALA A 116 22.56 19.65 -7.62
N GLU A 117 21.61 20.31 -8.28
CA GLU A 117 21.59 21.77 -8.42
C GLU A 117 21.52 22.47 -7.06
N ARG A 118 20.63 22.00 -6.17
CA ARG A 118 20.46 22.54 -4.81
C ARG A 118 21.73 22.38 -3.96
N CYS A 119 22.34 21.20 -4.00
CA CYS A 119 23.48 20.88 -3.14
C CYS A 119 24.84 21.27 -3.75
N GLY A 120 24.86 21.83 -4.97
CA GLY A 120 26.10 22.10 -5.70
C GLY A 120 26.91 20.83 -6.00
N ALA A 121 26.21 19.73 -6.25
CA ALA A 121 26.77 18.40 -6.43
C ALA A 121 26.72 17.98 -7.90
N ARG A 122 27.55 17.01 -8.28
CA ARG A 122 27.55 16.41 -9.62
C ARG A 122 26.74 15.12 -9.63
N VAL A 123 25.83 14.97 -10.61
CA VAL A 123 25.11 13.71 -10.83
C VAL A 123 26.02 12.70 -11.52
N VAL A 124 26.09 11.49 -10.98
CA VAL A 124 26.78 10.33 -11.55
C VAL A 124 25.83 9.14 -11.55
N THR A 125 25.68 8.46 -12.67
CA THR A 125 24.86 7.25 -12.77
C THR A 125 25.75 6.03 -12.72
N HIS A 126 25.37 5.03 -11.94
CA HIS A 126 26.12 3.79 -11.74
C HIS A 126 25.18 2.58 -11.83
N THR A 127 25.60 1.55 -12.54
CA THR A 127 24.90 0.26 -12.55
C THR A 127 25.62 -0.71 -11.61
N PRO A 128 24.92 -1.38 -10.67
CA PRO A 128 25.54 -2.33 -9.74
C PRO A 128 26.39 -3.37 -10.47
N GLY A 129 27.61 -3.61 -9.98
CA GLY A 129 28.56 -4.55 -10.59
C GLY A 129 29.44 -3.96 -11.71
N GLN A 130 29.16 -2.74 -12.18
CA GLN A 130 30.08 -2.02 -13.08
C GLN A 130 31.25 -1.41 -12.28
N VAL A 131 32.43 -1.35 -12.88
CA VAL A 131 33.64 -0.80 -12.27
C VAL A 131 33.91 0.57 -12.90
N ASP A 132 33.00 1.51 -12.70
CA ASP A 132 33.29 2.90 -13.02
C ASP A 132 33.87 3.55 -11.76
N THR A 133 35.11 4.02 -11.87
CA THR A 133 35.78 4.79 -10.82
C THR A 133 34.96 6.04 -10.54
N ILE A 134 34.28 6.05 -9.40
CA ILE A 134 33.69 7.27 -8.87
C ILE A 134 34.87 8.21 -8.61
N ALA A 135 34.91 9.32 -9.35
CA ALA A 135 36.02 10.25 -9.27
C ALA A 135 36.11 10.78 -7.83
N SER A 136 37.17 10.38 -7.12
CA SER A 136 37.50 10.87 -5.79
C SER A 136 38.00 12.31 -5.87
N GLY A 137 37.09 13.24 -6.14
CA GLY A 137 37.30 14.68 -6.01
C GLY A 137 36.65 15.20 -4.73
N LYS A 138 37.12 16.35 -4.21
CA LYS A 138 36.48 17.08 -3.09
C LYS A 138 35.06 17.61 -3.41
N GLU A 139 34.52 17.28 -4.57
CA GLU A 139 33.21 17.72 -5.02
C GLU A 139 32.13 16.82 -4.41
N LYS A 140 30.95 17.40 -4.16
CA LYS A 140 29.80 16.63 -3.70
C LYS A 140 29.20 15.85 -4.85
N HIS A 141 28.68 14.66 -4.57
CA HIS A 141 28.14 13.78 -5.61
C HIS A 141 26.72 13.32 -5.31
N VAL A 142 25.88 13.28 -6.34
CA VAL A 142 24.59 12.58 -6.33
C VAL A 142 24.77 11.33 -7.18
N VAL A 143 24.83 10.16 -6.53
CA VAL A 143 25.09 8.87 -7.19
C VAL A 143 23.78 8.15 -7.40
N CYS A 144 23.32 8.04 -8.64
CA CYS A 144 22.12 7.28 -9.00
C CYS A 144 22.49 5.83 -9.29
N VAL A 145 21.96 4.89 -8.52
CA VAL A 145 22.18 3.45 -8.65
C VAL A 145 20.90 2.79 -9.16
N GLU A 146 20.93 2.30 -10.40
CA GLU A 146 19.79 1.61 -11.00
C GLU A 146 19.90 0.10 -10.76
N MET A 147 19.05 -0.44 -9.90
CA MET A 147 19.04 -1.87 -9.58
C MET A 147 18.27 -2.70 -10.62
N PRO A 148 18.66 -3.96 -10.86
CA PRO A 148 17.92 -4.84 -11.75
C PRO A 148 16.46 -5.03 -11.29
N PRO A 149 15.50 -5.11 -12.23
CA PRO A 149 14.08 -5.19 -11.90
C PRO A 149 13.74 -6.53 -11.22
N LEU A 150 12.79 -6.49 -10.28
CA LEU A 150 12.21 -7.68 -9.64
C LEU A 150 10.89 -8.13 -10.28
N ASP A 151 10.43 -7.41 -11.30
CA ASP A 151 9.21 -7.79 -12.04
C ASP A 151 9.40 -9.16 -12.70
N GLY A 152 8.43 -10.05 -12.52
CA GLY A 152 8.45 -11.40 -13.13
C GLY A 152 9.08 -12.49 -12.26
N PHE A 153 9.68 -12.14 -11.11
CA PHE A 153 10.06 -13.13 -10.10
C PHE A 153 8.94 -13.32 -9.08
N GLU A 154 8.68 -14.58 -8.71
CA GLU A 154 7.67 -14.94 -7.71
C GLU A 154 8.25 -15.85 -6.63
N GLY A 155 7.63 -15.82 -5.44
CA GLY A 155 7.92 -16.75 -4.34
C GLY A 155 9.41 -16.89 -4.00
N ALA A 156 9.92 -18.12 -4.11
CA ALA A 156 11.30 -18.45 -3.76
C ALA A 156 12.32 -17.82 -4.72
N ASP A 157 12.00 -17.71 -6.01
CA ASP A 157 12.88 -17.11 -7.01
C ASP A 157 13.04 -15.62 -6.75
N ARG A 158 11.94 -14.93 -6.39
CA ARG A 158 11.98 -13.53 -5.96
C ARG A 158 12.86 -13.34 -4.73
N LYS A 159 12.72 -14.22 -3.72
CA LYS A 159 13.57 -14.16 -2.53
C LYS A 159 15.05 -14.33 -2.88
N LYS A 160 15.37 -15.27 -3.77
CA LYS A 160 16.75 -15.49 -4.24
C LYS A 160 17.30 -14.26 -4.98
N ALA A 161 16.53 -13.69 -5.89
CA ALA A 161 16.89 -12.48 -6.63
C ALA A 161 17.15 -11.29 -5.70
N VAL A 162 16.28 -11.07 -4.70
CA VAL A 162 16.47 -10.01 -3.70
C VAL A 162 17.79 -10.18 -2.91
N ILE A 163 18.13 -11.41 -2.51
CA ILE A 163 19.39 -11.70 -1.79
C ILE A 163 20.62 -11.48 -2.71
N GLU A 164 20.53 -11.89 -3.97
CA GLU A 164 21.61 -11.67 -4.94
C GLU A 164 21.82 -10.17 -5.23
N HIS A 165 20.72 -9.42 -5.37
CA HIS A 165 20.74 -7.97 -5.54
C HIS A 165 21.33 -7.27 -4.30
N ASP A 166 20.99 -7.71 -3.08
CA ASP A 166 21.59 -7.20 -1.84
C ASP A 166 23.12 -7.35 -1.84
N SER A 167 23.63 -8.53 -2.22
CA SER A 167 25.08 -8.77 -2.26
C SER A 167 25.82 -7.89 -3.29
N THR A 168 25.17 -7.61 -4.43
CA THR A 168 25.74 -6.75 -5.48
C THR A 168 25.68 -5.27 -5.08
N LEU A 169 24.56 -4.87 -4.45
CA LEU A 169 24.38 -3.52 -3.93
C LEU A 169 25.38 -3.23 -2.82
N SER A 170 25.58 -4.16 -1.88
CA SER A 170 26.48 -3.96 -0.75
C SER A 170 27.93 -3.79 -1.18
N ALA A 171 28.39 -4.56 -2.18
CA ALA A 171 29.71 -4.37 -2.78
C ALA A 171 29.86 -2.99 -3.44
N THR A 172 28.79 -2.47 -4.04
CA THR A 172 28.77 -1.13 -4.67
C THR A 172 28.79 -0.04 -3.59
N LEU A 173 27.96 -0.16 -2.56
CA LEU A 173 27.90 0.77 -1.44
C LEU A 173 29.19 0.82 -0.64
N ALA A 174 29.88 -0.32 -0.46
CA ALA A 174 31.18 -0.36 0.21
C ALA A 174 32.22 0.51 -0.51
N LYS A 175 32.29 0.42 -1.85
CA LYS A 175 33.18 1.27 -2.66
C LYS A 175 32.82 2.75 -2.57
N ILE A 176 31.52 3.07 -2.57
CA ILE A 176 31.06 4.46 -2.41
C ILE A 176 31.43 4.98 -1.02
N ALA A 177 31.23 4.18 0.03
CA ALA A 177 31.54 4.55 1.40
C ALA A 177 33.04 4.74 1.64
N GLU A 178 33.90 4.00 0.95
CA GLU A 178 35.37 4.22 0.96
C GLU A 178 35.74 5.58 0.36
N ALA A 179 35.05 6.02 -0.69
CA ALA A 179 35.28 7.32 -1.32
C ALA A 179 34.61 8.48 -0.56
N PHE A 180 33.44 8.24 0.03
CA PHE A 180 32.60 9.24 0.72
C PHE A 180 32.13 8.68 2.08
N PRO A 181 32.92 8.88 3.16
CA PRO A 181 32.57 8.38 4.48
C PRO A 181 31.31 9.06 5.04
N ASN A 182 31.05 10.31 4.66
CA ASN A 182 29.82 11.04 5.00
C ASN A 182 28.81 10.97 3.84
N HIS A 183 27.89 10.02 3.90
CA HIS A 183 26.90 9.81 2.85
C HIS A 183 25.48 9.58 3.40
N LEU A 184 24.51 9.98 2.59
CA LEU A 184 23.10 9.66 2.74
C LEU A 184 22.71 8.70 1.62
N ALA A 185 22.12 7.56 1.94
CA ALA A 185 21.58 6.63 0.97
C ALA A 185 20.06 6.58 1.06
N VAL A 186 19.40 6.62 -0.10
CA VAL A 186 17.95 6.55 -0.24
C VAL A 186 17.61 5.47 -1.24
N TYR A 187 16.89 4.45 -0.79
CA TYR A 187 16.49 3.29 -1.56
C TYR A 187 14.96 3.28 -1.75
N ALA A 188 14.51 3.40 -2.99
CA ALA A 188 13.09 3.49 -3.33
C ALA A 188 12.66 2.44 -4.35
N GLY A 189 11.50 1.84 -4.10
CA GLY A 189 10.81 0.99 -5.08
C GLY A 189 9.92 1.78 -6.03
N TRP A 190 9.76 1.30 -7.26
CA TRP A 190 8.78 1.87 -8.20
C TRP A 190 8.25 0.82 -9.17
N HIS A 191 7.11 1.10 -9.80
CA HIS A 191 6.53 0.23 -10.83
C HIS A 191 5.83 1.09 -11.89
N PRO A 192 6.03 0.81 -13.20
CA PRO A 192 5.30 1.49 -14.25
C PRO A 192 3.81 1.15 -14.13
N THR A 193 2.98 2.16 -13.93
CA THR A 193 1.53 1.97 -13.81
C THR A 193 0.91 1.90 -15.21
N LEU A 194 0.42 0.73 -15.61
CA LEU A 194 -0.47 0.60 -16.79
C LEU A 194 -1.91 1.04 -16.48
N TYR A 195 -2.20 1.45 -15.24
CA TYR A 195 -3.54 1.68 -14.68
C TYR A 195 -3.86 3.16 -14.42
N ALA A 196 -3.51 4.06 -15.34
CA ALA A 196 -3.89 5.49 -15.25
C ALA A 196 -5.43 5.75 -15.26
N ARG A 197 -6.29 4.72 -15.30
CA ARG A 197 -7.76 4.85 -15.29
C ARG A 197 -8.45 4.62 -13.94
N GLN A 198 -7.71 4.27 -12.89
CA GLN A 198 -8.29 4.13 -11.54
C GLN A 198 -7.63 5.15 -10.60
N SER A 199 -7.81 6.44 -10.90
CA SER A 199 -7.54 7.48 -9.92
C SER A 199 -8.52 7.32 -8.75
N ASN A 200 -7.96 7.22 -7.55
CA ASN A 200 -8.70 7.19 -6.29
C ASN A 200 -9.57 8.45 -6.18
N PRO A 201 -10.89 8.38 -5.87
CA PRO A 201 -11.77 9.55 -5.77
C PRO A 201 -11.43 10.51 -4.60
N LEU A 202 -10.37 10.23 -3.84
CA LEU A 202 -9.94 10.98 -2.67
C LEU A 202 -8.62 11.76 -2.87
N ALA A 203 -8.04 11.75 -4.08
CA ALA A 203 -6.86 12.57 -4.37
C ALA A 203 -7.31 14.00 -4.77
N PRO A 204 -6.71 15.07 -4.21
CA PRO A 204 -6.97 16.43 -4.68
C PRO A 204 -6.47 16.56 -6.13
N THR A 205 -7.42 16.76 -7.03
CA THR A 205 -7.25 16.89 -8.48
C THR A 205 -6.34 18.07 -8.83
N SER A 206 -5.18 17.78 -9.42
CA SER A 206 -4.48 18.75 -10.26
C SER A 206 -5.03 18.66 -11.69
N ASN A 207 -5.44 19.81 -12.20
CA ASN A 207 -6.08 19.98 -13.50
C ASN A 207 -5.16 19.56 -14.65
N HIS A 208 -5.60 18.60 -15.47
CA HIS A 208 -5.13 18.52 -16.84
C HIS A 208 -6.29 18.21 -17.78
N THR A 209 -6.70 19.25 -18.51
CA THR A 209 -7.55 19.18 -19.69
C THR A 209 -6.86 18.35 -20.77
N SER A 210 -7.48 17.25 -21.18
CA SER A 210 -7.09 16.53 -22.39
C SER A 210 -8.33 15.94 -23.05
N THR A 211 -8.92 16.75 -23.92
CA THR A 211 -9.91 16.34 -24.92
C THR A 211 -9.23 15.47 -25.97
N THR A 212 -9.43 14.15 -25.91
CA THR A 212 -9.28 13.29 -27.10
C THR A 212 -10.41 12.26 -27.15
N ALA A 213 -10.96 12.13 -28.36
CA ALA A 213 -12.21 11.48 -28.69
C ALA A 213 -12.22 9.97 -28.36
N PHE A 214 -13.34 9.55 -27.78
CA PHE A 214 -13.60 8.18 -27.35
C PHE A 214 -13.91 7.29 -28.57
N ALA A 215 -12.99 6.41 -28.95
CA ALA A 215 -13.32 5.29 -29.84
C ALA A 215 -14.03 4.19 -29.01
N PRO A 216 -15.19 3.67 -29.45
CA PRO A 216 -15.92 2.69 -28.67
C PRO A 216 -15.20 1.32 -28.69
N PRO A 217 -15.06 0.63 -27.55
CA PRO A 217 -14.43 -0.68 -27.48
C PRO A 217 -15.28 -1.76 -28.19
N THR A 218 -14.64 -2.52 -29.07
CA THR A 218 -15.22 -3.67 -29.77
C THR A 218 -15.23 -4.88 -28.84
N GLY A 219 -16.36 -5.14 -28.19
CA GLY A 219 -16.61 -6.32 -27.35
C GLY A 219 -18.10 -6.60 -27.15
N GLY A 220 -18.44 -7.80 -26.67
CA GLY A 220 -19.80 -8.31 -26.51
C GLY A 220 -20.67 -7.54 -25.51
N ILE A 221 -21.98 -7.80 -25.53
CA ILE A 221 -23.03 -7.04 -24.80
C ILE A 221 -22.76 -6.94 -23.28
N LEU A 222 -22.11 -7.95 -22.68
CA LEU A 222 -21.76 -7.95 -21.24
C LEU A 222 -20.52 -7.09 -20.90
N ALA A 223 -19.71 -6.70 -21.89
CA ALA A 223 -18.61 -5.74 -21.71
C ALA A 223 -19.06 -4.29 -21.91
N ARG A 224 -20.17 -4.07 -22.63
CA ARG A 224 -20.72 -2.74 -22.90
C ARG A 224 -21.69 -2.24 -21.83
N TYR A 225 -22.36 -3.16 -21.14
CA TYR A 225 -23.24 -2.84 -20.03
C TYR A 225 -22.73 -3.51 -18.77
N GLN A 226 -22.25 -2.69 -17.84
CA GLN A 226 -21.83 -3.06 -16.49
C GLN A 226 -23.07 -3.45 -15.64
N LEU A 227 -23.87 -4.41 -16.10
CA LEU A 227 -25.11 -4.84 -15.45
C LEU A 227 -24.84 -5.48 -14.08
N LEU A 228 -23.65 -6.07 -13.89
CA LEU A 228 -23.20 -6.64 -12.63
C LEU A 228 -22.00 -5.82 -12.09
N THR A 229 -22.27 -4.60 -11.64
CA THR A 229 -21.27 -3.90 -10.83
C THR A 229 -21.10 -4.64 -9.49
N PRO A 230 -19.87 -4.68 -8.94
CA PRO A 230 -19.63 -5.28 -7.63
C PRO A 230 -20.56 -4.74 -6.53
N GLY A 231 -20.91 -3.45 -6.59
CA GLY A 231 -21.88 -2.83 -5.70
C GLY A 231 -23.30 -3.39 -5.84
N LEU A 232 -23.77 -3.65 -7.07
CA LEU A 232 -25.08 -4.23 -7.32
C LEU A 232 -25.15 -5.68 -6.82
N ILE A 233 -24.10 -6.47 -7.02
CA ILE A 233 -23.99 -7.84 -6.48
C ILE A 233 -24.06 -7.82 -4.95
N LEU A 234 -23.34 -6.89 -4.31
CA LEU A 234 -23.34 -6.75 -2.87
C LEU A 234 -24.71 -6.30 -2.34
N ALA A 235 -25.38 -5.37 -3.02
CA ALA A 235 -26.73 -4.94 -2.68
C ALA A 235 -27.75 -6.10 -2.81
N LEU A 236 -27.65 -6.90 -3.87
CA LEU A 236 -28.47 -8.11 -4.05
C LEU A 236 -28.21 -9.15 -2.96
N ALA A 237 -26.94 -9.37 -2.59
CA ALA A 237 -26.57 -10.31 -1.55
C ALA A 237 -27.12 -9.88 -0.18
N VAL A 238 -26.94 -8.62 0.19
CA VAL A 238 -27.48 -8.08 1.45
C VAL A 238 -29.02 -8.10 1.43
N GLY A 239 -29.64 -7.71 0.32
CA GLY A 239 -31.10 -7.73 0.18
C GLY A 239 -31.69 -9.13 0.38
N PHE A 240 -31.22 -10.13 -0.37
CA PHE A 240 -31.79 -11.48 -0.35
C PHE A 240 -31.36 -12.32 0.83
N PHE A 241 -30.11 -12.22 1.29
CA PHE A 241 -29.58 -13.12 2.33
C PHE A 241 -29.61 -12.52 3.74
N LEU A 242 -29.76 -11.19 3.88
CA LEU A 242 -29.90 -10.55 5.19
C LEU A 242 -31.31 -10.01 5.40
N LEU A 243 -31.80 -9.18 4.48
CA LEU A 243 -33.04 -8.42 4.68
C LEU A 243 -34.29 -9.29 4.57
N VAL A 244 -34.41 -10.09 3.50
CA VAL A 244 -35.54 -11.01 3.28
C VAL A 244 -35.76 -12.00 4.43
N PRO A 245 -34.75 -12.74 4.94
CA PRO A 245 -34.98 -13.69 6.03
C PRO A 245 -35.39 -13.01 7.34
N ILE A 246 -34.87 -11.82 7.64
CA ILE A 246 -35.27 -11.04 8.82
C ILE A 246 -36.76 -10.65 8.71
N VAL A 247 -37.18 -10.16 7.54
CA VAL A 247 -38.57 -9.77 7.30
C VAL A 247 -39.51 -10.97 7.37
N LEU A 248 -39.13 -12.11 6.77
CA LEU A 248 -39.92 -13.34 6.84
C LEU A 248 -40.04 -13.86 8.28
N ALA A 249 -38.95 -13.82 9.06
CA ALA A 249 -38.98 -14.17 10.48
C ALA A 249 -39.90 -13.22 11.27
N ALA A 250 -39.85 -11.91 11.03
CA ALA A 250 -40.71 -10.94 11.68
C ALA A 250 -42.20 -11.19 11.36
N ILE A 251 -42.53 -11.44 10.09
CA ILE A 251 -43.91 -11.76 9.67
C ILE A 251 -44.38 -13.04 10.36
N SER A 252 -43.55 -14.09 10.42
CA SER A 252 -43.91 -15.34 11.09
C SER A 252 -44.13 -15.17 12.60
N ALA A 253 -43.36 -14.29 13.24
CA ALA A 253 -43.54 -13.95 14.65
C ALA A 253 -44.85 -13.18 14.90
N LEU A 254 -45.19 -12.22 14.04
CA LEU A 254 -46.45 -11.48 14.12
C LEU A 254 -47.67 -12.39 13.87
N ALA A 255 -47.56 -13.30 12.89
CA ALA A 255 -48.61 -14.26 12.58
C ALA A 255 -48.83 -15.31 13.70
N SER A 256 -47.82 -15.54 14.54
CA SER A 256 -47.91 -16.47 15.67
C SER A 256 -48.67 -15.91 16.88
N ILE A 257 -49.04 -14.62 16.88
CA ILE A 257 -49.80 -14.03 17.98
C ILE A 257 -51.25 -14.47 17.87
N GLN A 258 -51.61 -15.52 18.61
CA GLN A 258 -52.99 -15.94 18.78
C GLN A 258 -53.63 -15.11 19.90
N SER A 259 -54.75 -14.43 19.61
CA SER A 259 -55.53 -13.73 20.64
C SER A 259 -56.27 -14.74 21.51
N PRO A 260 -56.04 -14.79 22.84
CA PRO A 260 -56.69 -15.77 23.70
C PRO A 260 -58.08 -15.29 24.11
N LEU A 261 -59.06 -15.26 23.19
CA LEU A 261 -60.44 -14.86 23.52
C LEU A 261 -61.52 -15.64 22.74
N GLN A 262 -61.42 -16.97 22.68
CA GLN A 262 -62.60 -17.80 22.42
C GLN A 262 -62.52 -19.07 23.26
N GLY A 263 -63.09 -19.04 24.47
CA GLY A 263 -63.05 -20.25 25.30
C GLY A 263 -63.72 -20.25 26.66
N GLN A 264 -64.31 -19.15 27.15
CA GLN A 264 -65.18 -19.21 28.33
C GLN A 264 -66.39 -18.31 28.14
N ALA A 265 -67.41 -18.85 27.47
CA ALA A 265 -68.77 -18.41 27.72
C ALA A 265 -69.07 -18.69 29.21
N PRO A 266 -69.57 -17.72 29.99
CA PRO A 266 -69.87 -17.94 31.39
C PRO A 266 -70.90 -19.07 31.50
N LYS A 267 -70.58 -20.10 32.29
CA LYS A 267 -71.50 -21.21 32.61
C LYS A 267 -72.84 -20.61 33.02
N GLY A 268 -73.87 -20.88 32.22
CA GLY A 268 -75.25 -20.48 32.52
C GLY A 268 -75.64 -21.00 33.91
N TYR A 269 -76.20 -20.10 34.71
CA TYR A 269 -76.77 -20.37 36.02
C TYR A 269 -77.88 -21.44 35.89
N ILE A 270 -77.66 -22.64 36.41
CA ILE A 270 -78.69 -23.70 36.46
C ILE A 270 -79.55 -23.46 37.70
N ALA A 271 -80.72 -22.85 37.49
CA ALA A 271 -81.73 -22.55 38.50
C ALA A 271 -82.79 -23.66 38.64
N SER A 272 -82.42 -24.94 38.54
CA SER A 272 -83.39 -26.06 38.60
C SER A 272 -83.24 -26.99 39.80
N GLU A 273 -82.31 -26.76 40.73
CA GLU A 273 -82.19 -27.57 41.94
C GLU A 273 -82.92 -26.91 43.14
N LYS A 274 -84.18 -26.52 42.93
CA LYS A 274 -85.12 -26.21 44.02
C LYS A 274 -86.56 -26.38 43.57
N LYS A 275 -87.03 -27.62 43.52
CA LYS A 275 -88.42 -28.06 43.82
C LYS A 275 -88.60 -29.50 43.37
N ASN A 276 -88.44 -30.45 44.28
CA ASN A 276 -89.52 -31.34 44.74
C ASN A 276 -88.93 -32.59 45.42
N GLN A 277 -89.47 -32.84 46.62
CA GLN A 277 -89.48 -34.06 47.41
C GLN A 277 -88.20 -34.43 48.17
#